data_AF-A0A482XRS5-F1
#
_entry.id   AF-A0A482XRS5-F1
#
_cell.length_a   1.000
_cell.length_b   1.000
_cell.length_c   1.000
_cell.angle_alpha   90.00
_cell.angle_beta   90.00
_cell.angle_gamma   90.00
#
_symmetry.space_group_name_H-M   'P 1'
#
loop_
_entity.id
_entity.type
_entity.pdbx_description
1 polymer ?
#
loop_
_entity_poly.entity_id
_entity_poly.type
_entity_poly.pdbx_seq_one_letter_code
_entity_poly.pdbx_strand_id
1 'polypeptide(L)'
;MNLPPISQAGPPIMQPIMQQQPGTPQGQQNMPGQPQMQQQPAQEKLDNISKVKSLVGQLRETLILTLKTAANTLVQNNLVDVGNMKQCMVAPRFDKVLEEFYSICDQMELHLKTAAECLNQGSSSQRYLPLMVNQTRLEPLPGQDGNQLTYPQYLATVRAQVMYAKEIHDMLLAAAQNIQNTSAAE
;
A
#
# COMPACT_ATOMS: atom_id res chain seq x y z
N MET A 1 15.49 62.53 -14.55
CA MET A 1 14.49 63.57 -14.20
C MET A 1 13.22 63.31 -14.99
N ASN A 2 12.07 63.48 -14.35
CA ASN A 2 10.69 63.58 -14.86
C ASN A 2 9.84 62.31 -15.07
N LEU A 3 9.00 62.04 -14.07
CA LEU A 3 7.68 61.37 -14.11
C LEU A 3 6.58 62.41 -14.45
N PRO A 4 5.27 62.07 -14.52
CA PRO A 4 4.50 61.10 -15.32
C PRO A 4 3.37 61.84 -16.11
N PRO A 5 2.27 61.18 -16.57
CA PRO A 5 1.06 61.14 -15.73
C PRO A 5 0.18 59.85 -15.82
N ILE A 6 -0.80 59.83 -14.91
CA ILE A 6 -1.75 58.79 -14.48
C ILE A 6 -3.03 58.74 -15.34
N SER A 7 -3.70 57.57 -15.43
CA SER A 7 -5.17 57.35 -15.48
C SER A 7 -5.42 55.82 -15.34
N GLN A 8 -6.11 55.20 -14.36
CA GLN A 8 -7.37 55.32 -13.59
C GLN A 8 -8.46 54.31 -14.07
N ALA A 9 -9.18 53.72 -13.10
CA ALA A 9 -10.39 52.85 -13.13
C ALA A 9 -10.16 51.34 -13.42
N GLY A 10 -10.52 50.33 -12.59
CA GLY A 10 -11.53 50.15 -11.52
C GLY A 10 -12.76 49.40 -12.05
N PRO A 11 -13.60 48.68 -11.26
CA PRO A 11 -13.37 47.85 -10.06
C PRO A 11 -14.15 46.48 -10.18
N PRO A 12 -14.72 45.81 -9.13
CA PRO A 12 -14.49 44.37 -8.89
C PRO A 12 -15.75 43.47 -8.96
N ILE A 13 -15.47 42.17 -8.77
CA ILE A 13 -16.34 40.99 -8.69
C ILE A 13 -17.46 41.13 -7.65
N MET A 14 -18.70 40.77 -8.04
CA MET A 14 -19.88 40.71 -7.17
C MET A 14 -20.33 39.25 -6.94
N GLN A 15 -20.72 38.98 -5.70
CA GLN A 15 -21.16 37.71 -5.12
C GLN A 15 -22.50 37.20 -5.70
N PRO A 16 -22.81 35.89 -5.59
CA PRO A 16 -24.13 35.36 -5.98
C PRO A 16 -25.13 35.40 -4.82
N ILE A 17 -26.36 35.87 -5.10
CA ILE A 17 -27.54 35.69 -4.25
C ILE A 17 -28.60 34.88 -5.02
N MET A 18 -29.17 33.91 -4.30
CA MET A 18 -30.26 33.01 -4.70
C MET A 18 -31.57 33.72 -5.02
N GLN A 19 -32.23 33.24 -6.07
CA GLN A 19 -33.69 33.27 -6.40
C GLN A 19 -33.83 32.44 -7.71
N GLN A 20 -34.87 31.70 -8.07
CA GLN A 20 -36.26 31.52 -7.62
C GLN A 20 -36.85 30.29 -8.38
N GLN A 21 -37.81 29.59 -7.76
CA GLN A 21 -38.99 28.88 -8.31
C GLN A 21 -38.94 27.65 -9.29
N PRO A 22 -40.00 26.81 -9.27
CA PRO A 22 -40.08 25.48 -9.90
C PRO A 22 -40.88 25.43 -11.22
N GLY A 23 -40.55 24.51 -12.13
CA GLY A 23 -41.39 24.21 -13.30
C GLY A 23 -40.83 23.24 -14.35
N THR A 24 -41.57 22.15 -14.58
CA THR A 24 -41.70 21.31 -15.81
C THR A 24 -40.57 20.36 -16.27
N PRO A 25 -40.89 19.10 -16.66
CA PRO A 25 -39.96 18.14 -17.27
C PRO A 25 -40.10 18.05 -18.80
N GLN A 26 -38.97 18.12 -19.52
CA GLN A 26 -38.72 17.48 -20.84
C GLN A 26 -37.39 17.97 -21.40
N GLY A 27 -36.56 17.06 -21.95
CA GLY A 27 -35.39 17.45 -22.73
C GLY A 27 -34.25 16.45 -22.71
N GLN A 28 -34.42 15.36 -23.46
CA GLN A 28 -33.41 14.37 -23.80
C GLN A 28 -32.28 15.06 -24.60
N GLN A 29 -31.04 15.06 -24.10
CA GLN A 29 -29.88 15.44 -24.89
C GLN A 29 -28.70 14.49 -24.61
N ASN A 30 -28.41 13.71 -25.65
CA ASN A 30 -27.30 12.78 -25.77
C ASN A 30 -26.00 13.60 -25.92
N MET A 31 -25.00 13.37 -25.06
CA MET A 31 -23.64 13.88 -25.25
C MET A 31 -22.69 12.69 -25.48
N PRO A 32 -21.80 12.71 -26.49
CA PRO A 32 -20.89 11.60 -26.74
C PRO A 32 -19.82 11.54 -25.64
N GLY A 33 -19.69 10.36 -25.01
CA GLY A 33 -18.70 10.11 -23.97
C GLY A 33 -17.27 10.22 -24.50
N GLN A 34 -16.46 11.00 -23.79
CA GLN A 34 -15.01 10.88 -23.86
C GLN A 34 -14.58 9.47 -23.40
N PRO A 35 -13.53 8.87 -23.99
CA PRO A 35 -12.92 7.68 -23.42
C PRO A 35 -12.30 8.07 -22.08
N GLN A 36 -12.98 7.71 -21.00
CA GLN A 36 -12.47 7.81 -19.66
C GLN A 36 -11.27 6.86 -19.59
N MET A 37 -10.06 7.43 -19.59
CA MET A 37 -8.83 6.68 -19.35
C MET A 37 -9.00 5.95 -18.03
N GLN A 38 -9.25 4.64 -18.11
CA GLN A 38 -9.46 3.79 -16.97
C GLN A 38 -8.10 3.66 -16.28
N GLN A 39 -7.86 4.56 -15.32
CA GLN A 39 -6.80 4.35 -14.34
C GLN A 39 -7.07 2.99 -13.70
N GLN A 40 -6.26 2.01 -14.07
CA GLN A 40 -6.13 0.79 -13.30
C GLN A 40 -5.93 1.18 -11.84
N PRO A 41 -6.53 0.48 -10.86
CA PRO A 41 -6.16 0.69 -9.47
C PRO A 41 -4.75 0.14 -9.27
N ALA A 42 -3.74 0.94 -9.61
CA ALA A 42 -2.36 0.80 -9.15
C ALA A 42 -2.23 1.25 -7.68
N GLN A 43 -3.34 1.27 -6.94
CA GLN A 43 -3.55 2.15 -5.80
C GLN A 43 -3.18 1.54 -4.43
N GLU A 44 -2.74 0.29 -4.35
CA GLU A 44 -2.24 -0.30 -3.09
C GLU A 44 -0.79 -0.79 -3.16
N LYS A 45 -0.22 -0.98 -4.36
CA LYS A 45 1.12 -1.57 -4.52
C LYS A 45 2.27 -0.66 -4.06
N LEU A 46 1.99 0.57 -3.65
CA LEU A 46 3.01 1.58 -3.33
C LEU A 46 2.89 2.21 -1.94
N ASP A 47 1.93 1.81 -1.10
CA ASP A 47 1.81 2.39 0.24
C ASP A 47 2.94 1.90 1.16
N ASN A 48 3.23 0.60 1.17
CA ASN A 48 4.33 0.03 1.98
C ASN A 48 5.70 0.65 1.63
N ILE A 49 6.02 0.81 0.35
CA ILE A 49 7.29 1.42 -0.08
C ILE A 49 7.34 2.91 0.28
N SER A 50 6.23 3.63 0.12
CA SER A 50 6.15 5.04 0.51
C SER A 50 6.31 5.22 2.01
N LYS A 51 5.73 4.30 2.80
CA LYS A 51 5.86 4.26 4.25
C LYS A 51 7.31 4.02 4.69
N VAL A 52 8.00 3.05 4.10
CA VAL A 52 9.45 2.84 4.34
C VAL A 52 10.24 4.12 4.03
N LYS A 53 10.00 4.76 2.88
CA LYS A 53 10.67 6.02 2.51
C LYS A 53 10.45 7.12 3.55
N SER A 54 9.24 7.24 4.09
CA SER A 54 8.93 8.21 5.16
C SER A 54 9.63 7.91 6.50
N LEU A 55 9.96 6.63 6.76
CA LEU A 55 10.65 6.21 7.99
C LEU A 55 12.16 6.43 7.92
N VAL A 56 12.76 6.56 6.72
CA VAL A 56 14.21 6.77 6.56
C VAL A 56 14.73 7.99 7.33
N GLY A 57 13.97 9.09 7.32
CA GLY A 57 14.33 10.31 8.08
C GLY A 57 14.38 10.04 9.59
N GLN A 58 13.32 9.43 10.12
CA GLN A 58 13.20 9.09 11.54
C GLN A 58 14.28 8.09 11.97
N LEU A 59 14.59 7.10 11.13
CA LEU A 59 15.67 6.13 11.37
C LEU A 59 17.03 6.84 11.51
N ARG A 60 17.32 7.78 10.60
CA ARG A 60 18.57 8.55 10.65
C ARG A 60 18.64 9.40 11.92
N GLU A 61 17.56 10.06 12.29
CA GLU A 61 17.50 10.92 13.47
C GLU A 61 17.68 10.12 14.77
N THR A 62 16.94 9.02 14.92
CA THR A 62 17.07 8.13 16.09
C THR A 62 18.44 7.48 16.16
N LEU A 63 19.04 7.06 15.04
CA LEU A 63 20.42 6.55 15.03
C LEU A 63 21.42 7.59 15.55
N ILE A 64 21.33 8.83 15.07
CA ILE A 64 22.20 9.93 15.54
C ILE A 64 21.97 10.17 17.05
N LEU A 65 20.72 10.16 17.51
CA LEU A 65 20.39 10.37 18.91
C LEU A 65 20.92 9.23 19.79
N THR A 66 20.81 7.97 19.33
CA THR A 66 21.35 6.79 20.02
C THR A 66 22.85 6.93 20.21
N LEU A 67 23.59 7.29 19.16
CA LEU A 67 25.04 7.47 19.23
C LEU A 67 25.45 8.61 20.16
N LYS A 68 24.75 9.75 20.10
CA LYS A 68 25.00 10.88 21.02
C LYS A 68 24.72 10.50 22.47
N THR A 69 23.64 9.77 22.71
CA THR A 69 23.25 9.33 24.05
C THR A 69 24.27 8.33 24.61
N ALA A 70 24.71 7.36 23.81
CA ALA A 70 25.77 6.42 24.18
C ALA A 70 27.07 7.14 24.55
N ALA A 71 27.51 8.10 23.72
CA ALA A 71 28.71 8.88 23.98
C ALA A 71 28.61 9.67 25.29
N ASN A 72 27.46 10.32 25.54
CA ASN A 72 27.21 11.01 26.80
C ASN A 72 27.23 10.06 28.00
N THR A 73 26.64 8.87 27.90
CA THR A 73 26.69 7.85 28.96
C THR A 73 28.12 7.43 29.27
N LEU A 74 28.97 7.22 28.26
CA LEU A 74 30.38 6.87 28.46
C LEU A 74 31.16 7.99 29.17
N VAL A 75 30.97 9.23 28.75
CA VAL A 75 31.61 10.40 29.39
C VAL A 75 31.12 10.55 30.83
N GLN A 76 29.82 10.33 31.09
CA GLN A 76 29.28 10.37 32.43
C GLN A 76 29.90 9.31 33.34
N ASN A 77 29.97 8.06 32.88
CA ASN A 77 30.58 6.99 33.63
C ASN A 77 32.04 7.32 33.97
N ASN A 78 32.80 7.84 33.00
CA ASN A 78 34.18 8.28 33.23
C ASN A 78 34.28 9.41 34.28
N LEU A 79 33.40 10.40 34.26
CA LEU A 79 33.38 11.48 35.26
C LEU A 79 33.05 10.97 36.67
N VAL A 80 32.16 9.98 36.77
CA VAL A 80 31.84 9.29 38.02
C VAL A 80 33.08 8.54 38.53
N ASP A 81 33.78 7.81 37.67
CA ASP A 81 34.98 7.04 38.02
C ASP A 81 36.13 7.93 38.52
N VAL A 82 36.27 9.13 37.96
CA VAL A 82 37.29 10.12 38.36
C VAL A 82 36.84 10.96 39.58
N GLY A 83 35.65 10.70 40.13
CA GLY A 83 35.11 11.37 41.32
C GLY A 83 34.58 12.79 41.06
N ASN A 84 34.36 13.17 39.80
CA ASN A 84 33.87 14.49 39.42
C ASN A 84 32.33 14.51 39.26
N MET A 85 31.62 14.40 40.39
CA MET A 85 30.15 14.24 40.45
C MET A 85 29.33 15.53 40.26
N LYS A 86 29.97 16.70 40.08
CA LYS A 86 29.27 18.01 40.11
C LYS A 86 28.37 18.29 38.88
N GLN A 87 28.36 17.44 37.86
CA GLN A 87 27.60 17.67 36.62
C GLN A 87 26.90 16.40 36.11
N CYS A 88 26.23 15.65 36.98
CA CYS A 88 25.36 14.56 36.54
C CYS A 88 24.05 15.12 35.97
N MET A 89 24.09 15.59 34.72
CA MET A 89 22.88 15.96 33.98
C MET A 89 22.03 14.71 33.74
N VAL A 90 20.72 14.79 33.94
CA VAL A 90 19.80 13.69 33.61
C VAL A 90 19.73 13.57 32.10
N ALA A 91 20.61 12.77 31.50
CA ALA A 91 20.58 12.45 30.08
C ALA A 91 19.37 11.55 29.77
N PRO A 92 18.81 11.62 28.55
CA PRO A 92 17.88 10.59 28.10
C PRO A 92 18.51 9.21 28.29
N ARG A 93 17.74 8.26 28.82
CA ARG A 93 18.24 6.90 29.04
C ARG A 93 18.56 6.29 27.69
N PHE A 94 19.79 5.80 27.54
CA PHE A 94 20.27 5.13 26.34
C PHE A 94 19.30 4.03 25.89
N ASP A 95 18.80 3.21 26.82
CA ASP A 95 17.87 2.11 26.54
C ASP A 95 16.61 2.58 25.79
N LYS A 96 16.05 3.73 26.18
CA LYS A 96 14.82 4.27 25.57
C LYS A 96 15.06 4.70 24.12
N VAL A 97 16.17 5.37 23.86
CA VAL A 97 16.52 5.85 22.51
C VAL A 97 16.88 4.66 21.61
N LEU A 98 17.53 3.64 22.18
CA LEU A 98 17.85 2.41 21.48
C LEU A 98 16.59 1.61 21.12
N GLU A 99 15.62 1.52 22.03
CA GLU A 99 14.31 0.88 21.79
C GLU A 99 13.54 1.59 20.66
N GLU A 100 13.57 2.93 20.63
CA GLU A 100 12.94 3.72 19.57
C GLU A 100 13.59 3.45 18.20
N PHE A 101 14.92 3.34 18.14
CA PHE A 101 15.64 2.96 16.92
C PHE A 101 15.23 1.57 16.41
N TYR A 102 15.16 0.57 17.30
CA TYR A 102 14.73 -0.77 16.91
C TYR A 102 13.27 -0.82 16.46
N SER A 103 12.37 -0.09 17.14
CA SER A 103 10.97 0.00 16.74
C SER A 103 10.79 0.54 15.31
N ILE A 104 11.63 1.48 14.88
CA ILE A 104 11.62 1.98 13.50
C ILE A 104 12.15 0.92 12.53
N CYS A 105 13.21 0.20 12.89
CA CYS A 105 13.74 -0.92 12.10
C CYS A 105 12.66 -1.99 11.87
N ASP A 106 11.97 -2.41 12.94
CA ASP A 106 10.92 -3.42 12.90
C ASP A 106 9.76 -3.01 11.98
N GLN A 107 9.33 -1.75 12.08
CA GLN A 107 8.31 -1.19 11.19
C GLN A 107 8.75 -1.19 9.72
N MET A 108 9.99 -0.79 9.44
CA MET A 108 10.54 -0.82 8.07
C MET A 108 10.62 -2.25 7.54
N GLU A 109 11.08 -3.20 8.35
CA GLU A 109 11.15 -4.62 7.99
C GLU A 109 9.76 -5.18 7.65
N LEU A 110 8.76 -4.90 8.47
CA LEU A 110 7.38 -5.33 8.21
C LEU A 110 6.86 -4.83 6.87
N HIS A 111 7.04 -3.54 6.57
CA HIS A 111 6.60 -2.96 5.30
C HIS A 111 7.36 -3.53 4.10
N LEU A 112 8.67 -3.78 4.23
CA LEU A 112 9.47 -4.38 3.17
C LEU A 112 9.07 -5.83 2.89
N LYS A 113 8.87 -6.64 3.95
CA LYS A 113 8.34 -8.01 3.82
C LYS A 113 6.99 -8.02 3.12
N THR A 114 6.09 -7.14 3.56
CA THR A 114 4.75 -7.02 2.95
C THR A 114 4.84 -6.63 1.47
N ALA A 115 5.70 -5.68 1.11
CA ALA A 115 5.91 -5.28 -0.28
C ALA A 115 6.47 -6.43 -1.14
N ALA A 116 7.41 -7.22 -0.60
CA ALA A 116 7.95 -8.39 -1.29
C ALA A 116 6.87 -9.45 -1.54
N GLU A 117 6.03 -9.75 -0.55
CA GLU A 117 4.90 -10.66 -0.70
C GLU A 117 3.89 -10.17 -1.74
N CYS A 118 3.54 -8.88 -1.76
CA CYS A 118 2.67 -8.32 -2.79
C CYS A 118 3.27 -8.42 -4.20
N LEU A 119 4.59 -8.27 -4.35
CA LEU A 119 5.27 -8.47 -5.63
C LEU A 119 5.20 -9.93 -6.08
N ASN A 120 5.49 -10.86 -5.17
CA ASN A 120 5.42 -12.30 -5.43
C ASN A 120 3.99 -12.75 -5.77
N GLN A 121 2.99 -12.26 -5.03
CA GLN A 121 1.58 -12.49 -5.30
C GLN A 121 1.19 -11.95 -6.67
N GLY A 122 1.64 -10.74 -7.03
CA GLY A 122 1.40 -10.17 -8.36
C GLY A 122 2.05 -10.95 -9.51
N SER A 123 3.25 -11.49 -9.29
CA SER A 123 3.89 -12.37 -10.28
C SER A 123 3.15 -13.70 -10.41
N SER A 124 2.69 -14.26 -9.28
CA SER A 124 1.96 -15.52 -9.26
C SER A 124 0.58 -15.38 -9.92
N SER A 125 -0.13 -14.27 -9.67
CA SER A 125 -1.42 -14.02 -10.31
C SER A 125 -1.29 -13.97 -11.82
N GLN A 126 -0.29 -13.24 -12.36
CA GLN A 126 -0.03 -13.19 -13.80
C GLN A 126 0.33 -14.56 -14.39
N ARG A 127 1.05 -15.40 -13.64
CA ARG A 127 1.48 -16.72 -14.11
C ARG A 127 0.35 -17.75 -14.14
N TYR A 128 -0.48 -17.80 -13.10
CA TYR A 128 -1.48 -18.87 -12.92
C TYR A 128 -2.87 -18.45 -13.38
N LEU A 129 -3.15 -17.15 -13.47
CA LEU A 129 -4.40 -16.62 -13.99
C LEU A 129 -4.15 -15.30 -14.74
N PRO A 130 -3.78 -15.34 -16.04
CA PRO A 130 -3.43 -14.17 -16.84
C PRO A 130 -4.66 -13.33 -17.25
N LEU A 131 -5.63 -13.18 -16.35
CA LEU A 131 -6.83 -12.36 -16.52
C LEU A 131 -6.79 -11.26 -15.46
N MET A 132 -7.18 -10.05 -15.85
CA MET A 132 -7.27 -8.96 -14.89
C MET A 132 -8.44 -9.20 -13.94
N VAL A 133 -8.26 -8.98 -12.63
CA VAL A 133 -9.33 -9.16 -11.64
C VAL A 133 -9.69 -7.81 -11.03
N ASN A 134 -10.95 -7.40 -11.15
CA ASN A 134 -11.47 -6.23 -10.45
C ASN A 134 -11.95 -6.63 -9.05
N GLN A 135 -11.18 -6.25 -8.02
CA GLN A 135 -11.46 -6.62 -6.63
C GLN A 135 -12.73 -5.98 -6.07
N THR A 136 -13.04 -4.73 -6.45
CA THR A 136 -14.15 -3.94 -5.90
C THR A 136 -15.47 -4.12 -6.65
N ARG A 137 -15.46 -4.80 -7.80
CA ARG A 137 -16.62 -4.92 -8.69
C ARG A 137 -17.31 -6.26 -8.49
N LEU A 138 -18.60 -6.20 -8.16
CA LEU A 138 -19.45 -7.38 -7.98
C LEU A 138 -20.18 -7.78 -9.28
N GLU A 139 -20.60 -6.80 -10.08
CA GLU A 139 -21.44 -7.03 -11.26
C GLU A 139 -20.66 -6.91 -12.60
N PRO A 140 -20.89 -7.84 -13.55
CA PRO A 140 -20.36 -7.74 -14.92
C PRO A 140 -20.92 -6.49 -15.62
N LEU A 141 -20.08 -5.75 -16.32
CA LEU A 141 -20.52 -4.56 -17.05
C LEU A 141 -20.95 -4.94 -18.49
N PRO A 142 -22.02 -4.36 -19.05
CA PRO A 142 -22.37 -4.60 -20.46
C PRO A 142 -21.24 -4.14 -21.36
N GLY A 143 -20.74 -5.04 -22.23
CA GLY A 143 -19.64 -4.74 -23.16
C GLY A 143 -18.24 -4.93 -22.57
N GLN A 144 -18.09 -5.59 -21.41
CA GLN A 144 -16.77 -5.92 -20.89
C GLN A 144 -16.06 -6.93 -21.82
N ASP A 145 -14.88 -6.55 -22.30
CA ASP A 145 -13.98 -7.47 -23.00
C ASP A 145 -13.72 -8.70 -22.12
N GLY A 146 -13.74 -9.90 -22.69
CA GLY A 146 -13.61 -11.18 -21.98
C GLY A 146 -12.25 -11.42 -21.29
N ASN A 147 -11.39 -10.40 -21.22
CA ASN A 147 -10.05 -10.45 -20.67
C ASN A 147 -9.98 -9.97 -19.20
N GLN A 148 -11.13 -9.75 -18.55
CA GLN A 148 -11.23 -9.24 -17.19
C GLN A 148 -12.35 -9.92 -16.40
N LEU A 149 -12.06 -10.29 -15.15
CA LEU A 149 -12.97 -10.97 -14.22
C LEU A 149 -13.44 -10.02 -13.12
N THR A 150 -14.69 -10.20 -12.67
CA THR A 150 -15.14 -9.67 -11.38
C THR A 150 -14.59 -10.50 -10.22
N TYR A 151 -14.58 -9.94 -9.01
CA TYR A 151 -14.12 -10.70 -7.83
C TYR A 151 -14.92 -11.99 -7.57
N PRO A 152 -16.27 -12.02 -7.70
CA PRO A 152 -17.04 -13.26 -7.63
C PRO A 152 -16.67 -14.29 -8.70
N GLN A 153 -16.45 -13.85 -9.95
CA GLN A 153 -16.03 -14.72 -11.05
C GLN A 153 -14.63 -15.31 -10.82
N TYR A 154 -13.71 -14.49 -10.32
CA TYR A 154 -12.39 -14.94 -9.89
C TYR A 154 -12.49 -16.04 -8.83
N LEU A 155 -13.28 -15.82 -7.77
CA LEU A 155 -13.51 -16.82 -6.72
C LEU A 155 -14.10 -18.12 -7.26
N ALA A 156 -15.09 -18.04 -8.16
CA ALA A 156 -15.67 -19.20 -8.81
C ALA A 156 -14.61 -19.98 -9.63
N THR A 157 -13.77 -19.26 -10.38
CA THR A 157 -12.69 -19.83 -11.18
C THR A 157 -11.67 -20.56 -10.31
N VAL A 158 -11.20 -19.92 -9.24
CA VAL A 158 -10.24 -20.51 -8.30
C VAL A 158 -10.82 -21.75 -7.62
N ARG A 159 -12.09 -21.72 -7.20
CA ARG A 159 -12.76 -22.90 -6.62
C ARG A 159 -12.82 -24.06 -7.60
N ALA A 160 -13.17 -23.80 -8.86
CA ALA A 160 -13.20 -24.84 -9.90
C ALA A 160 -11.80 -25.43 -10.14
N GLN A 161 -10.75 -24.59 -10.19
CA GLN A 161 -9.37 -25.07 -10.31
C GLN A 161 -8.94 -25.96 -9.13
N VAL A 162 -9.30 -25.58 -7.91
CA VAL A 162 -9.00 -26.38 -6.70
C VAL A 162 -9.75 -27.71 -6.73
N MET A 163 -11.04 -27.71 -7.11
CA MET A 163 -11.81 -28.95 -7.24
C MET A 163 -11.21 -29.88 -8.29
N TYR A 164 -10.86 -29.35 -9.45
CA TYR A 164 -10.24 -30.13 -10.52
C TYR A 164 -8.89 -30.74 -10.09
N ALA A 165 -8.05 -29.97 -9.41
CA ALA A 165 -6.79 -30.48 -8.87
C ALA A 165 -7.01 -31.62 -7.85
N LYS A 166 -8.05 -31.51 -7.02
CA LYS A 166 -8.45 -32.57 -6.08
C LYS A 166 -8.92 -33.83 -6.81
N GLU A 167 -9.75 -33.68 -7.84
CA GLU A 167 -10.22 -34.82 -8.64
C GLU A 167 -9.06 -35.59 -9.30
N ILE A 168 -8.07 -34.88 -9.84
CA ILE A 168 -6.85 -35.50 -10.37
C ILE A 168 -6.09 -36.24 -9.26
N HIS A 169 -5.90 -35.59 -8.10
CA HIS A 169 -5.22 -36.20 -6.96
C HIS A 169 -5.91 -37.51 -6.53
N ASP A 170 -7.23 -37.47 -6.35
CA ASP A 170 -8.01 -38.63 -5.90
C ASP A 170 -7.97 -39.77 -6.94
N MET A 171 -8.00 -39.42 -8.23
CA MET A 171 -7.84 -40.39 -9.32
C MET A 171 -6.45 -41.05 -9.31
N LEU A 172 -5.38 -40.26 -9.14
CA LEU A 172 -4.01 -40.76 -9.05
C LEU A 172 -3.82 -41.64 -7.81
N LEU A 173 -4.40 -41.24 -6.67
CA LEU A 173 -4.35 -42.03 -5.44
C LEU A 173 -5.06 -43.38 -5.59
N ALA A 174 -6.24 -43.40 -6.20
CA ALA A 174 -6.98 -44.63 -6.48
C ALA A 174 -6.19 -45.56 -7.43
N ALA A 175 -5.58 -45.00 -8.48
CA ALA A 175 -4.72 -45.76 -9.38
C ALA A 175 -3.50 -46.36 -8.66
N ALA A 176 -2.83 -45.57 -7.80
CA ALA A 176 -1.68 -46.04 -7.03
C ALA A 176 -2.04 -47.19 -6.07
N GLN A 177 -3.18 -47.09 -5.37
CA GLN A 177 -3.68 -48.15 -4.48
C GLN A 177 -4.01 -49.43 -5.25
N ASN A 178 -4.61 -49.31 -6.43
CA ASN A 178 -4.88 -50.47 -7.28
C ASN A 178 -3.60 -51.19 -7.73
N ILE A 179 -2.54 -50.44 -8.06
CA ILE A 179 -1.24 -51.01 -8.42
C ILE A 179 -0.64 -51.75 -7.21
N GLN A 180 -0.62 -51.13 -6.03
CA GLN A 180 -0.08 -51.75 -4.81
C GLN A 180 -0.79 -53.06 -4.49
N ASN A 181 -2.13 -53.06 -4.55
CA ASN A 181 -2.94 -54.24 -4.29
C ASN A 181 -2.74 -55.34 -5.34
N THR A 182 -2.49 -54.96 -6.60
CA THR A 182 -2.18 -55.92 -7.67
C THR A 182 -0.78 -56.52 -7.49
N SER A 183 0.22 -55.70 -7.16
CA SER A 183 1.60 -56.15 -6.91
C SER A 183 1.79 -56.97 -5.63
N ALA A 184 0.85 -56.89 -4.68
CA ALA A 184 0.87 -57.69 -3.46
C ALA A 184 0.19 -59.07 -3.62
N ALA A 185 -0.46 -59.30 -4.77
CA ALA A 185 -1.16 -60.56 -5.10
C ALA A 185 -0.32 -61.50 -5.98
N GLU A 186 0.87 -61.08 -6.42
CA GLU A 186 1.90 -61.89 -7.09
C GLU A 186 3.04 -62.24 -6.12
#